data_AF-A0A968GFA3-F1
#
_entry.id   AF-A0A968GFA3-F1
#
_cell.length_a   1.000
_cell.length_b   1.000
_cell.length_c   1.000
_cell.angle_alpha   90.00
_cell.angle_beta   90.00
_cell.angle_gamma   90.00
#
_symmetry.space_group_name_H-M   'P 1'
#
loop_
_entity.id
_entity.type
_entity.pdbx_description
1 polymer ?
#
loop_
_entity_poly.entity_id
_entity_poly.type
_entity_poly.pdbx_seq_one_letter_code
_entity_poly.pdbx_strand_id
1 'polypeptide(L)'
;MASTERVSEHSRLIALILCIFTGYLGFHRIFTGYRSIGIIQMLVSVTSLALAFFVYFMNREMFNALRVSAYSLQRYLLTMGLIAAMLIPFFIILAWACVDGVRIALNRYDDADGHRVSLWLVHSAL
;
A
#
# COMPACT_ATOMS: atom_id res chain seq x y z
N MET A 1 6.32 -24.40 25.04
CA MET A 1 7.27 -24.18 23.93
C MET A 1 6.67 -24.53 22.56
N ALA A 2 6.09 -25.71 22.35
CA ALA A 2 5.46 -26.05 21.05
C ALA A 2 4.19 -25.23 20.71
N SER A 3 3.48 -24.69 21.71
CA SER A 3 2.33 -23.81 21.51
C SER A 3 2.75 -22.41 21.05
N THR A 4 3.75 -21.83 21.71
CA THR A 4 4.31 -20.50 21.40
C THR A 4 4.92 -20.43 19.99
N GLU A 5 5.58 -21.49 19.55
CA GLU A 5 6.16 -21.56 18.20
C GLU A 5 5.07 -21.58 17.11
N ARG A 6 4.02 -22.39 17.29
CA ARG A 6 2.87 -22.46 16.37
C ARG A 6 2.09 -21.15 16.27
N VAL A 7 1.85 -20.47 17.39
CA VAL A 7 1.22 -19.13 17.38
C VAL A 7 2.09 -18.14 16.60
N SER A 8 3.42 -18.30 16.65
CA SER A 8 4.34 -17.42 15.97
C SER A 8 4.33 -17.52 14.45
N GLU A 9 4.22 -18.75 13.93
CA GLU A 9 4.13 -18.97 12.49
C GLU A 9 2.81 -18.46 11.91
N HIS A 10 1.71 -18.65 12.65
CA HIS A 10 0.39 -18.15 12.27
C HIS A 10 0.35 -16.62 12.20
N SER A 11 0.94 -15.95 13.18
CA SER A 11 1.06 -14.47 13.21
C SER A 11 1.81 -13.92 12.00
N ARG A 12 2.94 -14.55 11.68
CA ARG A 12 3.76 -14.20 10.51
C ARG A 12 2.99 -14.44 9.21
N LEU A 13 2.28 -15.56 9.11
CA LEU A 13 1.47 -15.88 7.93
C LEU A 13 0.35 -14.84 7.74
N ILE A 14 -0.36 -14.46 8.79
CA ILE A 14 -1.39 -13.42 8.75
C ILE A 14 -0.81 -12.09 8.28
N ALA A 15 0.32 -11.67 8.86
CA ALA A 15 0.99 -10.42 8.47
C ALA A 15 1.43 -10.45 6.99
N LEU A 16 1.90 -11.59 6.49
CA LEU A 16 2.27 -11.77 5.09
C LEU A 16 1.07 -11.68 4.16
N ILE A 17 -0.05 -12.34 4.51
CA ILE A 17 -1.30 -12.29 3.75
C ILE A 17 -1.83 -10.86 3.70
N LEU A 18 -1.86 -10.16 4.84
CA LEU A 18 -2.22 -8.74 4.91
C LEU A 18 -1.28 -7.89 4.02
N CYS A 19 0.02 -8.16 4.04
CA CYS A 19 0.96 -7.43 3.20
C CYS A 19 0.69 -7.65 1.70
N ILE A 20 0.37 -8.86 1.27
CA ILE A 20 0.09 -9.16 -0.14
C ILE A 20 -1.21 -8.53 -0.62
N PHE A 21 -2.31 -8.68 0.13
CA PHE A 21 -3.63 -8.23 -0.32
C PHE A 21 -3.92 -6.77 -0.01
N THR A 22 -3.35 -6.23 1.06
CA THR A 22 -3.68 -4.91 1.58
C THR A 22 -2.45 -4.07 1.91
N GLY A 23 -1.26 -4.53 1.50
CA GLY A 23 -0.01 -3.83 1.75
C GLY A 23 0.10 -2.50 1.04
N TYR A 24 -0.55 -2.31 -0.11
CA TYR A 24 -0.63 -1.01 -0.79
C TYR A 24 -1.51 0.02 -0.04
N LEU A 25 -2.39 -0.45 0.86
CA LEU A 25 -3.19 0.40 1.75
C LEU A 25 -2.52 0.61 3.12
N GLY A 26 -1.56 -0.23 3.51
CA GLY A 26 -0.82 -0.11 4.76
C GLY A 26 -1.43 -0.85 5.96
N PHE A 27 -2.41 -1.74 5.75
CA PHE A 27 -3.04 -2.51 6.83
C PHE A 27 -2.07 -3.43 7.57
N HIS A 28 -1.07 -4.01 6.87
CA HIS A 28 -0.05 -4.84 7.51
C HIS A 28 0.73 -4.07 8.59
N ARG A 29 0.99 -2.78 8.37
CA ARG A 29 1.69 -1.92 9.35
C ARG A 29 0.85 -1.63 10.59
N ILE A 30 -0.45 -1.39 10.40
CA ILE A 30 -1.39 -1.19 11.52
C ILE A 30 -1.44 -2.45 12.38
N PHE A 31 -1.47 -3.62 11.73
CA PHE A 31 -1.47 -4.91 12.40
C PHE A 31 -0.18 -5.17 13.19
N THR A 32 0.98 -4.77 12.66
CA THR A 32 2.29 -4.91 13.34
C THR A 32 2.62 -3.75 14.29
N GLY A 33 1.63 -2.97 14.75
CA GLY A 33 1.83 -1.91 15.74
C GLY A 33 2.25 -0.53 15.20
N TYR A 34 2.66 -0.41 13.94
CA TYR A 34 3.02 0.86 13.30
C TYR A 34 1.77 1.65 12.84
N ARG A 35 0.87 1.96 13.79
CA ARG A 35 -0.44 2.58 13.51
C ARG A 35 -0.32 3.90 12.75
N SER A 36 0.55 4.81 13.20
CA SER A 36 0.71 6.13 12.59
C SER A 36 1.19 6.04 11.15
N ILE A 37 2.19 5.17 10.87
CA ILE A 37 2.72 5.00 9.52
C ILE A 37 1.69 4.32 8.62
N GLY A 38 0.98 3.31 9.13
CA GLY A 38 -0.11 2.68 8.39
C GLY A 38 -1.24 3.64 8.01
N ILE A 39 -1.65 4.53 8.92
CA ILE A 39 -2.67 5.56 8.64
C ILE A 39 -2.17 6.55 7.58
N ILE A 40 -0.93 7.05 7.70
CA ILE A 40 -0.34 7.95 6.70
C ILE A 40 -0.31 7.26 5.34
N GLN A 41 0.14 6.01 5.28
CA GLN A 41 0.18 5.23 4.06
C GLN A 41 -1.21 5.09 3.44
N MET A 42 -2.24 4.79 4.24
CA MET A 42 -3.61 4.69 3.76
C MET A 42 -4.12 6.01 3.19
N LEU A 43 -3.89 7.13 3.89
CA LEU A 43 -4.29 8.46 3.43
C LEU A 43 -3.61 8.81 2.11
N VAL A 44 -2.31 8.56 1.98
CA VAL A 44 -1.57 8.85 0.74
C VAL A 44 -2.05 7.97 -0.40
N SER A 45 -2.22 6.66 -0.19
CA SER A 45 -2.68 5.74 -1.23
C SER A 45 -4.09 6.09 -1.72
N VAL A 46 -5.02 6.32 -0.81
CA VAL A 46 -6.42 6.67 -1.14
C VAL A 46 -6.48 8.03 -1.83
N THR A 47 -5.77 9.03 -1.31
CA THR A 47 -5.76 10.38 -1.92
C THR A 47 -5.16 10.36 -3.32
N SER A 48 -4.05 9.64 -3.51
CA SER A 48 -3.37 9.52 -4.81
C SER A 48 -4.29 8.91 -5.87
N LEU A 49 -4.95 7.80 -5.52
CA LEU A 49 -5.90 7.13 -6.42
C LEU A 49 -7.15 7.98 -6.70
N ALA A 50 -7.70 8.64 -5.66
CA ALA A 50 -8.87 9.50 -5.80
C ALA A 50 -8.59 10.71 -6.71
N LEU A 51 -7.44 11.36 -6.55
CA LEU A 51 -7.04 12.48 -7.41
C LEU A 51 -6.79 12.04 -8.85
N ALA A 52 -6.08 10.93 -9.06
CA ALA A 52 -5.87 10.37 -10.40
C ALA A 52 -7.21 10.04 -11.09
N PHE A 53 -8.13 9.41 -10.36
CA PHE A 53 -9.48 9.11 -10.84
C PHE A 53 -10.28 10.38 -11.14
N PHE A 54 -10.23 11.38 -10.26
CA PHE A 54 -10.90 12.66 -10.46
C PHE A 54 -10.40 13.39 -11.71
N VAL A 55 -9.08 13.46 -11.90
CA VAL A 55 -8.48 14.05 -13.12
C VAL A 55 -8.89 13.27 -14.36
N TYR A 56 -8.85 11.94 -14.32
CA TYR A 56 -9.34 11.10 -15.42
C TYR A 56 -10.81 11.40 -15.74
N PHE A 57 -11.68 11.43 -14.73
CA PHE A 57 -13.11 11.66 -14.89
C PHE A 57 -13.41 13.03 -15.49
N MET A 58 -12.76 14.09 -14.98
CA MET A 58 -12.89 15.45 -15.49
C MET A 58 -12.40 15.59 -16.94
N ASN A 59 -11.49 14.71 -17.37
CA ASN A 59 -10.93 14.70 -18.71
C ASN A 59 -11.45 13.53 -19.57
N ARG A 60 -12.52 12.83 -19.14
CA ARG A 60 -13.01 11.61 -19.79
C ARG A 60 -13.28 11.78 -21.29
N GLU A 61 -13.77 12.97 -21.67
CA GLU A 61 -14.12 13.29 -23.06
C GLU A 61 -12.89 13.35 -23.97
N MET A 62 -11.70 13.58 -23.42
CA MET A 62 -10.42 13.53 -24.15
C MET A 62 -9.95 12.10 -24.44
N PHE A 63 -10.34 11.13 -23.60
CA PHE A 63 -9.97 9.72 -23.75
C PHE A 63 -10.90 8.97 -24.71
N ASN A 64 -12.01 9.58 -25.13
CA ASN A 64 -12.89 9.02 -26.14
C ASN A 64 -12.28 9.20 -27.55
N ALA A 65 -11.83 8.10 -28.14
CA ALA A 65 -11.04 8.03 -29.39
C ALA A 65 -11.65 8.71 -30.64
N LEU A 66 -12.94 9.09 -30.60
CA LEU A 66 -13.66 9.71 -31.71
C LEU A 66 -13.60 11.25 -31.71
N ARG A 67 -12.99 11.88 -30.70
CA ARG A 67 -12.87 13.36 -30.58
C ARG A 67 -11.43 13.87 -30.47
N VAL A 68 -10.44 13.08 -30.89
CA VAL A 68 -9.04 13.54 -31.00
C VAL A 68 -8.87 14.43 -32.25
N SER A 69 -9.77 15.40 -32.44
CA SER A 69 -9.65 16.45 -33.45
C SER A 69 -8.94 17.64 -32.80
N ALA A 70 -7.63 17.79 -33.04
CA ALA A 70 -6.83 19.01 -32.85
C ALA A 70 -6.94 19.81 -31.53
N TYR A 71 -7.60 19.30 -30.48
CA TYR A 71 -7.64 19.90 -29.14
C TYR A 71 -6.31 19.62 -28.42
N SER A 72 -5.28 20.33 -28.88
CA SER A 72 -3.91 20.46 -28.37
C SER A 72 -3.36 19.20 -27.70
N LEU A 73 -2.49 18.48 -28.41
CA LEU A 73 -1.58 17.48 -27.86
C LEU A 73 -1.00 17.89 -26.49
N GLN A 74 -0.73 19.19 -26.32
CA GLN A 74 -0.32 19.80 -25.05
C GLN A 74 -1.27 19.50 -23.87
N ARG A 75 -2.59 19.68 -24.01
CA ARG A 75 -3.57 19.37 -22.94
C ARG A 75 -3.59 17.88 -22.62
N TYR A 76 -3.54 17.02 -23.65
CA TYR A 76 -3.51 15.58 -23.46
C TYR A 76 -2.26 15.12 -22.70
N LEU A 77 -1.08 15.58 -23.13
CA LEU A 77 0.19 15.29 -22.46
C LEU A 77 0.21 15.83 -21.03
N LEU A 78 -0.35 17.01 -20.80
CA LEU A 78 -0.45 17.60 -19.46
C LEU A 78 -1.37 16.77 -18.54
N THR A 79 -2.55 16.36 -19.02
CA THR A 79 -3.45 15.49 -18.24
C THR A 79 -2.81 14.14 -17.92
N MET A 80 -2.14 13.51 -18.89
CA MET A 80 -1.41 12.26 -18.66
C MET A 80 -0.25 12.45 -17.67
N GLY A 81 0.50 13.55 -17.79
CA GLY A 81 1.56 13.90 -16.85
C GLY A 81 1.06 14.12 -15.43
N LEU A 82 -0.09 14.78 -15.26
CA LEU A 82 -0.72 14.96 -13.95
C LEU A 82 -1.19 13.64 -13.33
N ILE A 83 -1.84 12.77 -14.11
CA ILE A 83 -2.24 11.44 -13.64
C ILE A 83 -1.01 10.62 -13.24
N ALA A 84 0.04 10.62 -14.08
CA ALA A 84 1.28 9.92 -13.76
C ALA A 84 1.91 10.46 -12.47
N ALA A 85 2.00 11.78 -12.32
CA ALA A 85 2.54 12.43 -11.12
C ALA A 85 1.75 12.07 -9.85
N MET A 86 0.42 12.01 -9.94
CA MET A 86 -0.45 11.60 -8.82
C MET A 86 -0.29 10.13 -8.45
N LEU A 87 0.11 9.26 -9.39
CA LEU A 87 0.35 7.84 -9.12
C LEU A 87 1.76 7.54 -8.59
N ILE A 88 2.73 8.46 -8.72
CA ILE A 88 4.10 8.26 -8.21
C ILE A 88 4.12 7.87 -6.72
N PRO A 89 3.45 8.60 -5.80
CA PRO A 89 3.44 8.24 -4.38
C PRO A 89 2.84 6.86 -4.13
N PHE A 90 1.81 6.47 -4.88
CA PHE A 90 1.20 5.15 -4.79
C PHE A 90 2.20 4.04 -5.15
N PHE A 91 2.97 4.20 -6.23
CA PHE A 91 3.99 3.23 -6.61
C PHE A 91 5.18 3.18 -5.64
N ILE A 92 5.58 4.30 -5.04
CA ILE A 92 6.60 4.33 -3.99
C ILE A 92 6.13 3.51 -2.78
N ILE A 93 4.88 3.71 -2.36
CA ILE A 93 4.27 2.95 -1.27
C ILE A 93 4.18 1.46 -1.61
N LEU A 94 3.78 1.12 -2.83
CA LEU A 94 3.70 -0.26 -3.30
C LEU A 94 5.08 -0.93 -3.26
N ALA A 95 6.11 -0.26 -3.74
CA ALA A 95 7.49 -0.76 -3.67
C ALA A 95 7.94 -0.96 -2.22
N TRP A 96 7.59 -0.04 -1.32
CA TRP A 96 7.89 -0.18 0.10
C TRP A 96 7.15 -1.37 0.74
N ALA A 97 5.87 -1.56 0.40
CA ALA A 97 5.09 -2.71 0.85
C ALA A 97 5.72 -4.04 0.37
N CYS A 98 6.26 -4.10 -0.84
CA CYS A 98 7.01 -5.27 -1.32
C CYS A 98 8.25 -5.55 -0.47
N VAL A 99 9.02 -4.51 -0.10
CA VAL A 99 10.17 -4.66 0.81
C VAL A 99 9.74 -5.19 2.17
N ASP A 100 8.63 -4.69 2.71
CA ASP A 100 8.07 -5.19 3.97
C ASP A 100 7.66 -6.66 3.85
N GLY A 101 6.99 -7.05 2.76
CA GLY A 101 6.57 -8.42 2.50
C GLY A 101 7.76 -9.39 2.48
N VAL A 102 8.86 -9.00 1.83
CA VAL A 102 10.11 -9.78 1.84
C VAL A 102 10.68 -9.90 3.26
N ARG A 103 10.70 -8.81 4.03
CA ARG A 103 11.18 -8.84 5.42
C ARG A 103 10.31 -9.72 6.33
N ILE A 104 8.98 -9.70 6.15
CA ILE A 104 8.04 -10.55 6.88
C ILE A 104 8.27 -12.02 6.51
N ALA A 105 8.41 -12.34 5.22
CA ALA A 105 8.69 -13.69 4.75
C ALA A 105 10.02 -14.24 5.30
N LEU A 106 11.05 -13.39 5.40
CA LEU A 106 12.36 -13.75 5.96
C LEU A 106 12.40 -13.73 7.50
N ASN A 107 11.29 -13.47 8.18
CA ASN A 107 11.22 -13.33 9.63
C ASN A 107 12.19 -12.26 10.20
N ARG A 108 12.41 -11.18 9.44
CA ARG A 108 13.26 -10.02 9.78
C ARG A 108 12.45 -8.73 9.92
N TYR A 109 11.15 -8.86 10.18
CA TYR A 109 10.26 -7.73 10.37
C TYR A 109 9.95 -7.60 11.85
N ASP A 110 10.38 -6.48 12.42
CA ASP A 110 10.16 -6.13 13.82
C ASP A 110 8.91 -5.25 13.91
N ASP A 111 8.10 -5.48 14.93
CA ASP A 111 6.94 -4.66 15.28
C ASP A 111 7.37 -3.31 15.86
N ALA A 112 6.39 -2.45 16.16
CA ALA A 112 6.65 -1.12 16.72
C ALA A 112 7.33 -1.13 18.11
N ASP A 113 7.27 -2.26 18.82
CA ASP A 113 7.87 -2.45 20.14
C ASP A 113 9.25 -3.13 20.05
N GLY A 114 9.72 -3.45 18.83
CA GLY A 114 11.00 -4.10 18.57
C GLY A 114 10.98 -5.62 18.71
N HIS A 115 9.81 -6.24 18.90
CA HIS A 115 9.67 -7.69 18.88
C HIS A 115 9.47 -8.19 17.45
N ARG A 116 9.92 -9.42 17.18
CA ARG A 116 9.61 -10.05 15.89
C ARG A 116 8.09 -10.26 15.80
N VAL A 117 7.50 -9.98 14.64
CA VAL A 117 6.03 -10.13 14.41
C VAL A 117 5.51 -11.52 14.75
N SER A 118 6.36 -12.55 14.70
CA SER A 118 6.03 -13.89 15.15
C SER A 118 5.68 -13.94 16.66
N LEU A 119 6.30 -13.12 17.52
CA LEU A 119 6.09 -13.18 18.97
C LEU A 119 4.90 -12.34 19.47
N TRP A 120 4.37 -11.43 18.66
CA TRP A 120 3.43 -10.40 19.10
C TRP A 120 2.02 -10.92 19.42
N LEU A 121 1.40 -11.78 18.57
CA LEU A 121 0.05 -12.31 18.89
C LEU A 121 0.03 -13.19 20.15
N VAL A 122 1.18 -13.75 20.56
CA VAL A 122 1.27 -14.52 21.80
C VAL A 122 1.04 -13.60 23.01
N HIS A 123 1.56 -12.38 22.99
CA HIS A 123 1.42 -11.44 24.10
C HIS A 123 0.08 -10.69 24.10
N SER A 124 -0.53 -10.46 22.95
CA SER A 124 -1.84 -9.77 22.87
C SER A 124 -3.05 -10.67 23.14
N ALA A 125 -2.85 -12.00 23.20
CA ALA A 125 -3.90 -13.00 23.43
C ALA A 125 -3.90 -13.61 24.84
N LEU A 126 -3.03 -13.11 25.74
CA LEU A 126 -2.97 -13.42 27.18
C LEU A 126 -3.36 -12.18 27.98
#